data_AF-A0A8U0U3J3-F1
#
_entry.id   AF-A0A8U0U3J3-F1
#
_cell.length_a   1.000
_cell.length_b   1.000
_cell.length_c   1.000
_cell.angle_alpha   90.00
_cell.angle_beta   90.00
_cell.angle_gamma   90.00
#
_symmetry.space_group_name_H-M   'P 1'
#
loop_
_entity.id
_entity.type
_entity.pdbx_description
1 polymer ?
#
loop_
_entity_poly.entity_id
_entity_poly.type
_entity_poly.pdbx_seq_one_letter_code
_entity_poly.pdbx_strand_id
1 'polypeptide(L)'
;MLLTITRITPLCVGQVVAWHRPYCVDLEESTFSHLRSFLERYCDGINSEVPPLPFPSSREHHNFLKLCLRLLSNHLALALAGGVATSILGRQARPLRNLLFRLMDSSVPDEIQEAVIETLSVGATMLLPPLRERMELLHSLLPQGPDRWESLSKGQRMQLDIILTSLQDHTHVASLLGFSCPPEAPEALASSCGLDPSYGAPGTNPDTHLAEILMKTLLRNLGFYTDQAFGELEKNSDKLLQGTSSSDSSQPAHLHELLCSLQKQLLAYCHINCVTEVRRHTGILPHQLCY
;
A
#
# COMPACT_ATOMS: atom_id res chain seq x y z
N MET A 1 -29.07 14.54 -14.28
CA MET A 1 -27.87 15.32 -13.94
C MET A 1 -26.86 14.99 -15.03
N LEU A 2 -26.77 15.85 -16.05
CA LEU A 2 -25.83 15.64 -17.14
C LEU A 2 -24.41 15.70 -16.54
N LEU A 3 -23.56 14.73 -16.88
CA LEU A 3 -22.12 14.91 -16.84
C LEU A 3 -21.84 16.19 -17.63
N THR A 4 -21.51 17.27 -16.93
CA THR A 4 -21.23 18.55 -17.55
C THR A 4 -19.92 18.37 -18.32
N ILE A 5 -20.02 18.15 -19.63
CA ILE A 5 -18.90 18.39 -20.54
C ILE A 5 -18.75 19.91 -20.58
N THR A 6 -18.04 20.44 -19.61
CA THR A 6 -17.81 21.87 -19.47
C THR A 6 -16.87 22.31 -20.60
N ARG A 7 -17.35 23.20 -21.47
CA ARG A 7 -16.46 23.98 -22.34
C ARG A 7 -15.55 24.81 -21.41
N ILE A 8 -14.25 24.53 -21.39
CA ILE A 8 -13.28 25.41 -20.74
C ILE A 8 -12.30 25.96 -21.76
N THR A 9 -12.11 27.28 -21.64
CA THR A 9 -11.13 28.13 -22.29
C THR A 9 -9.70 27.60 -22.19
N PRO A 10 -8.86 27.84 -23.20
CA PRO A 10 -7.58 27.17 -23.34
C PRO A 10 -6.56 27.68 -22.31
N LEU A 11 -6.11 26.79 -21.41
CA LEU A 11 -4.76 26.86 -20.84
C LEU A 11 -3.79 26.24 -21.85
N CYS A 12 -3.56 26.96 -22.96
CA CYS A 12 -2.54 26.61 -23.92
C CYS A 12 -1.26 27.39 -23.60
N VAL A 13 -0.26 26.70 -23.05
CA VAL A 13 1.14 27.10 -23.25
C VAL A 13 1.75 26.05 -24.17
N GLY A 14 2.16 26.47 -25.37
CA GLY A 14 3.02 25.67 -26.25
C GLY A 14 2.32 24.85 -27.34
N GLN A 15 1.90 25.55 -28.40
CA GLN A 15 1.91 25.15 -29.83
C GLN A 15 2.36 23.71 -30.18
N VAL A 16 1.41 22.80 -30.46
CA VAL A 16 1.29 21.99 -31.70
C VAL A 16 -0.17 21.52 -31.80
N VAL A 17 -0.79 21.80 -32.94
CA VAL A 17 -2.15 21.44 -33.31
C VAL A 17 -2.23 19.94 -33.62
N ALA A 18 -3.01 19.18 -32.82
CA ALA A 18 -3.51 17.86 -33.21
C ALA A 18 -5.05 17.91 -33.27
N TRP A 19 -5.58 17.79 -34.49
CA TRP A 19 -7.00 17.83 -34.86
C TRP A 19 -7.75 16.52 -34.55
N HIS A 20 -7.85 16.15 -33.28
CA HIS A 20 -8.89 15.23 -32.80
C HIS A 20 -9.39 15.83 -31.50
N ARG A 21 -10.69 16.16 -31.38
CA ARG A 21 -11.24 16.61 -30.08
C ARG A 21 -10.97 15.49 -29.08
N PRO A 22 -9.99 15.60 -28.18
CA PRO A 22 -9.84 14.60 -27.14
C PRO A 22 -11.08 14.77 -26.29
N TYR A 23 -11.77 13.69 -25.95
CA TYR A 23 -12.73 13.76 -24.85
C TYR A 23 -11.95 14.25 -23.64
N CYS A 24 -12.20 15.48 -23.19
CA CYS A 24 -11.61 16.01 -21.98
C CYS A 24 -12.25 15.25 -20.82
N VAL A 25 -11.51 14.32 -20.23
CA VAL A 25 -11.92 13.66 -19.00
C VAL A 25 -11.63 14.62 -17.87
N ASP A 26 -12.67 14.97 -17.12
CA ASP A 26 -12.57 15.91 -16.01
C ASP A 26 -11.89 15.25 -14.80
N LEU A 27 -10.59 15.48 -14.68
CA LEU A 27 -9.78 15.03 -13.56
C LEU A 27 -9.79 16.12 -12.49
N GLU A 28 -10.86 16.13 -11.70
CA GLU A 28 -11.02 16.97 -10.51
C GLU A 28 -11.35 16.12 -9.28
N GLU A 29 -10.94 16.57 -8.09
CA GLU A 29 -11.32 15.94 -6.81
C GLU A 29 -12.85 15.84 -6.66
N SER A 30 -13.57 16.82 -7.23
CA SER A 30 -15.03 16.86 -7.25
C SER A 30 -15.62 15.64 -7.95
N THR A 31 -15.07 15.21 -9.10
CA THR A 31 -15.49 14.02 -9.83
C THR A 31 -15.39 12.75 -8.99
N PHE A 32 -14.26 12.58 -8.28
CA PHE A 32 -14.07 11.46 -7.35
C PHE A 32 -15.06 11.49 -6.19
N SER A 33 -15.38 12.68 -5.67
CA SER A 33 -16.41 12.84 -4.64
C SER A 33 -17.79 12.40 -5.13
N HIS A 34 -18.18 12.78 -6.35
CA HIS A 34 -19.47 12.36 -6.93
C HIS A 34 -19.53 10.85 -7.15
N LEU A 35 -18.48 10.25 -7.72
CA LEU A 35 -18.39 8.80 -7.92
C LEU A 35 -18.48 8.05 -6.59
N ARG A 36 -17.76 8.51 -5.56
CA ARG A 36 -17.87 7.96 -4.21
C ARG A 36 -19.29 8.03 -3.69
N SER A 37 -19.94 9.19 -3.78
CA SER A 37 -21.30 9.38 -3.27
C SER A 37 -22.33 8.51 -4.00
N PHE A 38 -22.16 8.28 -5.32
CA PHE A 38 -23.01 7.34 -6.05
C PHE A 38 -22.79 5.90 -5.56
N LEU A 39 -21.54 5.47 -5.44
CA LEU A 39 -21.23 4.12 -4.96
C LEU A 39 -21.71 3.92 -3.52
N GLU A 40 -21.45 4.84 -2.60
CA GLU A 40 -21.95 4.76 -1.22
C GLU A 40 -23.46 4.63 -1.16
N ARG A 41 -24.19 5.50 -1.88
CA ARG A 41 -25.65 5.53 -1.85
C ARG A 41 -26.29 4.28 -2.44
N TYR A 42 -25.72 3.75 -3.51
CA TYR A 42 -26.35 2.67 -4.27
C TYR A 42 -25.78 1.28 -3.94
N CYS A 43 -24.66 1.18 -3.22
CA CYS A 43 -24.20 -0.10 -2.69
C CYS A 43 -24.96 -0.53 -1.42
N ASP A 44 -25.55 0.41 -0.69
CA ASP A 44 -26.47 0.09 0.41
C ASP A 44 -27.71 -0.61 -0.15
N GLY A 45 -27.96 -1.85 0.30
CA GLY A 45 -29.08 -2.66 -0.18
C GLY A 45 -28.86 -3.29 -1.56
N ILE A 46 -27.61 -3.53 -1.98
CA ILE A 46 -27.27 -4.17 -3.27
C ILE A 46 -27.95 -5.53 -3.52
N ASN A 47 -28.30 -6.23 -2.43
CA ASN A 47 -28.99 -7.53 -2.43
C ASN A 47 -30.48 -7.43 -2.06
N SER A 48 -31.03 -6.22 -1.97
CA SER A 48 -32.46 -6.03 -1.71
C SER A 48 -33.29 -6.57 -2.87
N GLU A 49 -34.41 -7.24 -2.56
CA GLU A 49 -35.35 -7.72 -3.60
C GLU A 49 -35.93 -6.56 -4.42
N VAL A 50 -36.16 -5.42 -3.77
CA VAL A 50 -36.58 -4.18 -4.45
C VAL A 50 -35.35 -3.29 -4.63
N PRO A 51 -34.95 -2.99 -5.88
CA PRO A 51 -33.82 -2.12 -6.14
C PRO A 51 -34.13 -0.68 -5.71
N PRO A 52 -33.12 0.10 -5.31
CA PRO A 52 -33.30 1.50 -5.00
C PRO A 52 -33.74 2.27 -6.25
N LEU A 53 -34.63 3.24 -6.07
CA LEU A 53 -34.95 4.21 -7.13
C LEU A 53 -33.66 4.92 -7.59
N PRO A 54 -33.46 5.17 -8.89
CA PRO A 54 -34.45 5.13 -9.97
C PRO A 54 -34.48 3.80 -10.77
N PHE A 55 -33.88 2.72 -10.28
CA PHE A 55 -33.71 1.51 -11.09
C PHE A 55 -34.98 0.66 -11.14
N PRO A 56 -35.46 0.27 -12.33
CA PRO A 56 -36.63 -0.59 -12.49
C PRO A 56 -36.33 -2.08 -12.24
N SER A 57 -35.06 -2.48 -12.26
CA SER A 57 -34.62 -3.86 -11.99
C SER A 57 -33.28 -3.92 -11.28
N SER A 58 -33.04 -4.99 -10.51
CA SER A 58 -31.75 -5.27 -9.86
C SER A 58 -30.61 -5.35 -10.87
N ARG A 59 -30.87 -5.89 -12.08
CA ARG A 59 -29.89 -5.93 -13.18
C ARG A 59 -29.42 -4.54 -13.61
N GLU A 60 -30.34 -3.59 -13.75
CA GLU A 60 -29.99 -2.21 -14.12
C GLU A 60 -29.22 -1.50 -13.01
N HIS A 61 -29.62 -1.74 -11.77
CA HIS A 61 -28.91 -1.24 -10.58
C HIS A 61 -27.47 -1.76 -10.51
N HIS A 62 -27.27 -3.07 -10.66
CA HIS A 62 -25.94 -3.70 -10.68
C HIS A 62 -25.09 -3.20 -11.85
N ASN A 63 -25.69 -3.05 -13.03
CA ASN A 63 -25.00 -2.51 -14.19
C ASN A 63 -24.57 -1.04 -13.98
N PHE A 64 -25.42 -0.23 -13.35
CA PHE A 64 -25.06 1.14 -12.98
C PHE A 64 -23.86 1.19 -12.03
N LEU A 65 -23.85 0.35 -10.98
CA LEU A 65 -22.72 0.26 -10.04
C LEU A 65 -21.44 -0.19 -10.75
N LYS A 66 -21.53 -1.20 -11.62
CA LYS A 66 -20.41 -1.67 -12.44
C LYS A 66 -19.85 -0.56 -13.33
N LEU A 67 -20.71 0.23 -13.95
CA LEU A 67 -20.28 1.38 -14.76
C LEU A 67 -19.64 2.47 -13.90
N CYS A 68 -20.14 2.74 -12.69
CA CYS A 68 -19.52 3.69 -11.77
C CYS A 68 -18.11 3.24 -11.34
N LEU A 69 -17.92 1.96 -11.04
CA LEU A 69 -16.62 1.38 -10.70
C LEU A 69 -15.65 1.44 -11.88
N ARG A 70 -16.09 1.06 -13.08
CA ARG A 70 -15.27 1.19 -14.31
C ARG A 70 -14.90 2.63 -14.61
N LEU A 71 -15.83 3.56 -14.42
CA LEU A 71 -15.56 4.98 -14.60
C LEU A 71 -14.53 5.46 -13.59
N LEU A 72 -14.65 5.06 -12.31
CA LEU A 72 -13.65 5.35 -11.28
C LEU A 72 -12.27 4.76 -11.64
N SER A 73 -12.21 3.49 -12.03
CA SER A 73 -10.97 2.84 -12.48
C SER A 73 -10.31 3.60 -13.64
N ASN A 74 -11.09 4.01 -14.64
CA ASN A 74 -10.58 4.82 -15.76
C ASN A 74 -10.03 6.17 -15.30
N HIS A 75 -10.70 6.86 -14.36
CA HIS A 75 -10.20 8.14 -13.83
C HIS A 75 -8.90 7.96 -13.04
N LEU A 76 -8.77 6.87 -12.28
CA LEU A 76 -7.53 6.52 -11.58
C LEU A 76 -6.39 6.22 -12.57
N ALA A 77 -6.67 5.42 -13.61
CA ALA A 77 -5.70 5.12 -14.67
C ALA A 77 -5.23 6.38 -15.40
N LEU A 78 -6.16 7.28 -15.74
CA LEU A 78 -5.85 8.54 -16.41
C LEU A 78 -5.07 9.50 -15.50
N ALA A 79 -5.42 9.58 -14.22
CA ALA A 79 -4.65 10.37 -13.25
C ALA A 79 -3.22 9.86 -13.09
N LEU A 80 -3.03 8.54 -13.10
CA LEU A 80 -1.72 7.90 -13.04
C LEU A 80 -0.91 8.21 -14.31
N ALA A 81 -1.50 8.00 -15.49
CA ALA A 81 -0.86 8.29 -16.77
C ALA A 81 -0.55 9.79 -16.96
N GLY A 82 -1.40 10.66 -16.39
CA GLY A 82 -1.22 12.11 -16.41
C GLY A 82 -0.26 12.66 -15.36
N GLY A 83 0.31 11.81 -14.49
CA GLY A 83 1.28 12.23 -13.47
C GLY A 83 0.68 13.06 -12.32
N VAL A 84 -0.65 13.07 -12.16
CA VAL A 84 -1.36 13.86 -11.12
C VAL A 84 -1.84 12.99 -9.94
N ALA A 85 -1.41 11.73 -9.90
CA ALA A 85 -1.80 10.70 -8.93
C ALA A 85 -1.64 11.14 -7.46
N THR A 86 -0.63 11.94 -7.13
CA THR A 86 -0.29 12.30 -5.74
C THR A 86 -1.14 13.44 -5.17
N SER A 87 -1.81 14.24 -6.01
CA SER A 87 -2.56 15.42 -5.58
C SER A 87 -4.05 15.33 -5.87
N ILE A 88 -4.45 14.57 -6.90
CA ILE A 88 -5.82 14.66 -7.45
C ILE A 88 -6.92 14.11 -6.53
N LEU A 89 -6.64 13.06 -5.74
CA LEU A 89 -7.64 12.47 -4.87
C LEU A 89 -7.89 13.28 -3.60
N GLY A 90 -6.92 14.09 -3.16
CA GLY A 90 -7.03 14.93 -1.97
C GLY A 90 -7.69 14.23 -0.79
N ARG A 91 -8.83 14.76 -0.34
CA ARG A 91 -9.61 14.24 0.80
C ARG A 91 -10.43 13.00 0.45
N GLN A 92 -10.59 12.66 -0.83
CA GLN A 92 -11.36 11.51 -1.30
C GLN A 92 -10.59 10.19 -1.26
N ALA A 93 -9.24 10.22 -1.19
CA ALA A 93 -8.42 8.99 -1.19
C ALA A 93 -8.84 8.00 -0.09
N ARG A 94 -8.89 8.47 1.16
CA ARG A 94 -9.23 7.62 2.33
C ARG A 94 -10.69 7.14 2.31
N PRO A 95 -11.71 7.98 2.06
CA PRO A 95 -13.09 7.53 1.90
C PRO A 95 -13.29 6.51 0.78
N LEU A 96 -12.69 6.72 -0.40
CA LEU A 96 -12.76 5.78 -1.52
C LEU A 96 -12.12 4.44 -1.17
N ARG A 97 -10.93 4.45 -0.57
CA ARG A 97 -10.25 3.24 -0.10
C ARG A 97 -11.15 2.44 0.84
N ASN A 98 -11.71 3.10 1.86
CA ASN A 98 -12.57 2.45 2.85
C ASN A 98 -13.85 1.88 2.21
N LEU A 99 -14.43 2.57 1.23
CA LEU A 99 -15.59 2.09 0.49
C LEU A 99 -15.26 0.83 -0.30
N LEU A 100 -14.18 0.84 -1.09
CA LEU A 100 -13.80 -0.29 -1.94
C LEU A 100 -13.50 -1.55 -1.12
N PHE A 101 -12.77 -1.43 0.00
CA PHE A 101 -12.54 -2.59 0.87
C PHE A 101 -13.81 -3.07 1.58
N ARG A 102 -14.73 -2.16 1.96
CA ARG A 102 -16.03 -2.56 2.50
C ARG A 102 -16.87 -3.33 1.48
N LEU A 103 -16.80 -2.97 0.19
CA LEU A 103 -17.47 -3.71 -0.88
C LEU A 103 -16.89 -5.11 -1.06
N MET A 104 -15.58 -5.28 -0.85
CA MET A 104 -14.95 -6.61 -0.87
C MET A 104 -15.42 -7.51 0.27
N ASP A 105 -15.77 -6.93 1.41
CA ASP A 105 -16.31 -7.64 2.58
C ASP A 105 -17.83 -7.86 2.52
N SER A 106 -18.50 -7.17 1.60
CA SER A 106 -19.94 -7.28 1.40
C SER A 106 -20.26 -8.42 0.43
N SER A 107 -21.44 -9.02 0.55
CA SER A 107 -21.93 -10.06 -0.37
C SER A 107 -22.39 -9.45 -1.71
N VAL A 108 -21.52 -8.77 -2.43
CA VAL A 108 -21.83 -8.19 -3.74
C VAL A 108 -21.81 -9.26 -4.85
N PRO A 109 -22.57 -9.09 -5.94
CA PRO A 109 -22.47 -9.95 -7.13
C PRO A 109 -21.05 -10.03 -7.70
N ASP A 110 -20.69 -11.17 -8.30
CA ASP A 110 -19.35 -11.46 -8.82
C ASP A 110 -18.88 -10.40 -9.81
N GLU A 111 -19.74 -9.91 -10.72
CA GLU A 111 -19.34 -8.91 -11.71
C GLU A 111 -19.00 -7.55 -11.10
N ILE A 112 -19.56 -7.25 -9.92
CA ILE A 112 -19.25 -6.03 -9.16
C ILE A 112 -17.98 -6.25 -8.36
N GLN A 113 -17.81 -7.44 -7.78
CA GLN A 113 -16.60 -7.80 -7.06
C GLN A 113 -15.36 -7.71 -7.98
N GLU A 114 -15.44 -8.25 -9.20
CA GLU A 114 -14.37 -8.14 -10.21
C GLU A 114 -14.03 -6.67 -10.50
N ALA A 115 -15.05 -5.81 -10.68
CA ALA A 115 -14.83 -4.40 -10.94
C ALA A 115 -14.19 -3.65 -9.74
N VAL A 116 -14.50 -4.06 -8.51
CA VAL A 116 -13.85 -3.52 -7.30
C VAL A 116 -12.38 -3.95 -7.25
N ILE A 117 -12.07 -5.22 -7.55
CA ILE A 117 -10.69 -5.74 -7.60
C ILE A 117 -9.90 -4.96 -8.65
N GLU A 118 -10.42 -4.84 -9.87
CA GLU A 118 -9.79 -4.08 -10.96
C GLU A 118 -9.50 -2.62 -10.54
N THR A 119 -10.48 -1.96 -9.91
CA THR A 119 -10.34 -0.58 -9.44
C THR A 119 -9.25 -0.45 -8.36
N LEU A 120 -9.16 -1.40 -7.43
CA LEU A 120 -8.14 -1.42 -6.39
C LEU A 120 -6.75 -1.71 -6.95
N SER A 121 -6.63 -2.58 -7.95
CA SER A 121 -5.36 -2.87 -8.63
C SER A 121 -4.85 -1.66 -9.41
N VAL A 122 -5.71 -1.03 -10.23
CA VAL A 122 -5.35 0.19 -11.00
C VAL A 122 -5.03 1.36 -10.07
N GLY A 123 -5.86 1.54 -9.04
CA GLY A 123 -5.75 2.62 -8.08
C GLY A 123 -4.75 2.41 -6.95
N ALA A 124 -4.02 1.29 -6.92
CA ALA A 124 -3.24 0.88 -5.75
C ALA A 124 -2.30 1.99 -5.27
N THR A 125 -1.53 2.61 -6.16
CA THR A 125 -0.58 3.69 -5.82
C THR A 125 -1.23 4.96 -5.28
N MET A 126 -2.48 5.22 -5.67
CA MET A 126 -3.24 6.42 -5.29
C MET A 126 -4.11 6.20 -4.03
N LEU A 127 -4.57 4.96 -3.83
CA LEU A 127 -5.44 4.56 -2.73
C LEU A 127 -4.64 4.01 -1.54
N LEU A 128 -3.38 3.62 -1.74
CA LEU A 128 -2.50 3.16 -0.67
C LEU A 128 -2.23 4.31 0.32
N PRO A 129 -2.25 4.02 1.63
CA PRO A 129 -1.86 5.00 2.63
C PRO A 129 -0.40 5.47 2.48
N PRO A 130 -0.02 6.59 3.13
CA PRO A 130 1.37 6.94 3.34
C PRO A 130 2.17 5.78 3.97
N LEU A 131 3.49 5.74 3.75
CA LEU A 131 4.35 4.62 4.16
C LEU A 131 4.19 4.25 5.65
N ARG A 132 4.12 5.25 6.53
CA ARG A 132 3.93 5.03 7.96
C ARG A 132 2.58 4.38 8.29
N GLU A 133 1.48 4.87 7.71
CA GLU A 133 0.16 4.28 7.91
C GLU A 133 0.08 2.87 7.31
N ARG A 134 0.77 2.60 6.19
CA ARG A 134 0.89 1.22 5.65
C ARG A 134 1.52 0.27 6.65
N MET A 135 2.54 0.71 7.37
CA MET A 135 3.23 -0.10 8.37
C MET A 135 2.39 -0.36 9.63
N GLU A 136 1.70 0.68 10.12
CA GLU A 136 0.76 0.54 11.23
C GLU A 136 -0.39 -0.41 10.87
N LEU A 137 -0.94 -0.29 9.65
CA LEU A 137 -1.96 -1.18 9.13
C LEU A 137 -1.44 -2.61 8.95
N LEU A 138 -0.25 -2.78 8.36
CA LEU A 138 0.40 -4.09 8.23
C LEU A 138 0.53 -4.76 9.61
N HIS A 139 1.03 -4.03 10.60
CA HIS A 139 1.16 -4.56 11.95
C HIS A 139 -0.19 -4.94 12.57
N SER A 140 -1.24 -4.17 12.30
CA SER A 140 -2.61 -4.44 12.81
C SER A 140 -3.28 -5.63 12.12
N LEU A 141 -3.00 -5.87 10.84
CA LEU A 141 -3.58 -6.93 10.03
C LEU A 141 -2.80 -8.24 10.15
N LEU A 142 -1.50 -8.18 10.46
CA LEU A 142 -0.71 -9.38 10.71
C LEU A 142 -1.25 -10.12 11.95
N PRO A 143 -1.47 -11.43 11.86
CA PRO A 143 -1.88 -12.21 13.02
C PRO A 143 -0.81 -12.13 14.10
N GLN A 144 -1.24 -11.86 15.33
CA GLN A 144 -0.37 -11.84 16.52
C GLN A 144 -0.36 -13.20 17.24
N GLY A 145 -0.90 -14.24 16.59
CA GLY A 145 -1.13 -15.58 17.13
C GLY A 145 -1.73 -16.55 16.10
N PRO A 146 -1.85 -17.84 16.45
CA PRO A 146 -1.99 -18.98 15.52
C PRO A 146 -3.29 -19.02 14.70
N ASP A 147 -4.41 -18.53 15.23
CA ASP A 147 -5.74 -18.71 14.60
C ASP A 147 -6.25 -17.50 13.80
N ARG A 148 -5.38 -16.54 13.48
CA ARG A 148 -5.82 -15.21 13.05
C ARG A 148 -5.78 -14.97 11.54
N TRP A 149 -5.05 -15.77 10.77
CA TRP A 149 -5.00 -15.55 9.32
C TRP A 149 -6.35 -15.84 8.64
N GLU A 150 -6.99 -16.95 9.05
CA GLU A 150 -8.31 -17.32 8.57
C GLU A 150 -9.40 -16.35 9.04
N SER A 151 -9.18 -15.65 10.16
CA SER A 151 -10.11 -14.64 10.71
C SER A 151 -10.17 -13.34 9.90
N LEU A 152 -9.21 -13.11 8.99
CA LEU A 152 -9.20 -11.92 8.14
C LEU A 152 -10.29 -12.00 7.08
N SER A 153 -11.07 -10.91 6.95
CA SER A 153 -12.06 -10.75 5.90
C SER A 153 -11.39 -10.70 4.51
N LYS A 154 -12.17 -10.90 3.44
CA LYS A 154 -11.64 -10.87 2.06
C LYS A 154 -10.99 -9.52 1.74
N GLY A 155 -11.63 -8.42 2.15
CA GLY A 155 -11.12 -7.06 2.04
C GLY A 155 -9.83 -6.85 2.83
N GLN A 156 -9.75 -7.37 4.07
CA GLN A 156 -8.52 -7.31 4.88
C GLN A 156 -7.37 -8.10 4.26
N ARG A 157 -7.63 -9.31 3.75
CA ARG A 157 -6.61 -10.13 3.06
C ARG A 157 -6.10 -9.40 1.82
N MET A 158 -6.98 -8.79 1.05
CA MET A 158 -6.58 -8.03 -0.14
C MET A 158 -5.85 -6.74 0.21
N GLN A 159 -6.27 -6.04 1.27
CA GLN A 159 -5.56 -4.87 1.77
C GLN A 159 -4.14 -5.22 2.21
N LEU A 160 -4.00 -6.35 2.90
CA LEU A 160 -2.72 -6.88 3.35
C LEU A 160 -1.82 -7.24 2.18
N ASP A 161 -2.35 -7.91 1.15
CA ASP A 161 -1.63 -8.25 -0.07
C ASP A 161 -1.08 -7.01 -0.79
N ILE A 162 -1.95 -6.02 -1.07
CA ILE A 162 -1.55 -4.77 -1.73
C ILE A 162 -0.48 -4.03 -0.90
N ILE A 163 -0.61 -4.00 0.43
CA ILE A 163 0.39 -3.38 1.32
C ILE A 163 1.72 -4.14 1.23
N LEU A 164 1.71 -5.47 1.34
CA LEU A 164 2.90 -6.31 1.26
C LEU A 164 3.62 -6.09 -0.07
N THR A 165 2.93 -6.17 -1.21
CA THR A 165 3.51 -5.91 -2.53
C THR A 165 4.10 -4.49 -2.61
N SER A 166 3.42 -3.47 -2.06
CA SER A 166 3.92 -2.09 -2.08
C SER A 166 5.19 -1.87 -1.26
N LEU A 167 5.38 -2.66 -0.21
CA LEU A 167 6.54 -2.57 0.70
C LEU A 167 7.73 -3.40 0.22
N GLN A 168 7.56 -4.23 -0.81
CA GLN A 168 8.69 -4.98 -1.40
C GLN A 168 9.68 -4.07 -2.13
N ASP A 169 9.25 -2.88 -2.57
CA ASP A 169 10.14 -1.90 -3.19
C ASP A 169 11.24 -1.46 -2.21
N HIS A 170 12.49 -1.72 -2.59
CA HIS A 170 13.68 -1.40 -1.81
C HIS A 170 13.78 0.08 -1.41
N THR A 171 13.20 0.98 -2.19
CA THR A 171 13.17 2.43 -1.90
C THR A 171 12.33 2.75 -0.66
N HIS A 172 11.19 2.07 -0.53
CA HIS A 172 10.30 2.23 0.62
C HIS A 172 10.94 1.64 1.89
N VAL A 173 11.60 0.49 1.78
CA VAL A 173 12.28 -0.17 2.90
C VAL A 173 13.50 0.62 3.38
N ALA A 174 14.27 1.23 2.48
CA ALA A 174 15.37 2.11 2.87
C ALA A 174 14.87 3.35 3.62
N SER A 175 13.76 3.94 3.16
CA SER A 175 13.14 5.08 3.83
C SER A 175 12.59 4.74 5.21
N LEU A 176 12.05 3.53 5.36
CA LEU A 176 11.56 2.98 6.61
C LEU A 176 12.62 2.95 7.72
N LEU A 177 13.82 2.51 7.35
CA LEU A 177 14.92 2.32 8.28
C LEU A 177 15.67 3.65 8.55
N GLY A 178 15.23 4.75 7.93
CA GLY A 178 15.86 6.07 8.04
C GLY A 178 17.11 6.21 7.17
N PHE A 179 17.30 5.35 6.18
CA PHE A 179 18.51 5.27 5.36
C PHE A 179 18.44 6.08 4.06
N SER A 180 17.30 6.69 3.72
CA SER A 180 17.14 7.48 2.49
C SER A 180 17.57 8.95 2.60
N CYS A 181 18.16 9.36 3.72
CA CYS A 181 18.82 10.68 3.79
C CYS A 181 20.25 10.56 3.22
N PRO A 182 20.61 11.23 2.11
CA PRO A 182 22.01 11.36 1.74
C PRO A 182 22.75 12.10 2.87
N PRO A 183 24.01 11.77 3.18
CA PRO A 183 24.81 12.62 4.05
C PRO A 183 24.94 13.98 3.35
N GLU A 184 24.27 15.00 3.90
CA GLU A 184 24.35 16.37 3.39
C GLU A 184 25.81 16.80 3.23
N ALA A 185 26.11 17.34 2.05
CA ALA A 185 27.28 18.16 1.80
C ALA A 185 27.26 19.42 2.70
N PRO A 186 28.41 20.02 3.00
CA PRO A 186 28.60 20.80 4.22
C PRO A 186 27.91 22.18 4.19
N GLU A 187 27.31 22.49 5.34
CA GLU A 187 27.01 23.82 5.91
C GLU A 187 26.54 24.94 4.96
N ALA A 188 25.22 25.20 4.96
CA ALA A 188 24.67 26.51 4.65
C ALA A 188 23.41 26.80 5.50
N LEU A 189 23.67 27.31 6.71
CA LEU A 189 22.93 28.31 7.48
C LEU A 189 21.38 28.27 7.59
N ALA A 190 20.96 27.98 8.84
CA ALA A 190 19.85 28.60 9.61
C ALA A 190 18.42 28.08 9.31
N SER A 191 17.50 27.83 10.27
CA SER A 191 17.27 28.49 11.55
C SER A 191 16.33 27.68 12.49
N SER A 192 16.54 27.83 13.81
CA SER A 192 15.57 27.77 14.94
C SER A 192 14.95 26.39 15.27
N CYS A 193 14.92 25.84 16.50
CA CYS A 193 14.90 26.40 17.86
C CYS A 193 15.68 25.47 18.82
N GLY A 194 16.26 26.04 19.89
CA GLY A 194 17.24 25.36 20.74
C GLY A 194 16.73 24.41 21.83
N LEU A 195 17.68 23.67 22.41
CA LEU A 195 17.89 23.38 23.85
C LEU A 195 19.15 22.47 24.01
N ASP A 196 19.75 22.52 25.20
CA ASP A 196 21.08 22.05 25.67
C ASP A 196 21.61 20.64 25.25
N PRO A 197 22.94 20.42 25.34
CA PRO A 197 23.58 19.12 25.14
C PRO A 197 23.49 18.27 26.42
N SER A 198 22.42 17.49 26.58
CA SER A 198 22.34 16.47 27.62
C SER A 198 22.67 15.09 27.05
N TYR A 199 23.74 14.48 27.57
CA TYR A 199 24.03 13.06 27.44
C TYR A 199 22.78 12.24 27.79
N GLY A 200 22.20 11.53 26.82
CA GLY A 200 21.04 10.67 27.05
C GLY A 200 20.50 10.01 25.79
N ALA A 201 20.76 8.71 25.64
CA ALA A 201 20.15 7.71 24.75
C ALA A 201 20.14 8.01 23.23
N PRO A 202 20.42 7.00 22.37
CA PRO A 202 20.18 7.18 20.94
C PRO A 202 18.67 7.34 20.77
N GLY A 203 18.22 8.53 20.38
CA GLY A 203 16.83 8.77 20.01
C GLY A 203 16.51 7.87 18.82
N THR A 204 15.95 6.68 19.11
CA THR A 204 15.48 5.75 18.11
C THR A 204 14.35 6.43 17.35
N ASN A 205 14.59 6.70 16.07
CA ASN A 205 13.59 7.30 15.20
C ASN A 205 12.30 6.45 15.29
N PRO A 206 11.11 7.01 15.56
CA PRO A 206 9.88 6.23 15.81
C PRO A 206 9.56 5.23 14.69
N ASP A 207 9.96 5.54 13.46
CA ASP A 207 9.81 4.67 12.29
C ASP A 207 10.75 3.44 12.34
N THR A 208 11.95 3.58 12.92
CA THR A 208 12.90 2.47 13.16
C THR A 208 12.36 1.49 14.20
N HIS A 209 11.70 1.99 15.25
CA HIS A 209 11.05 1.14 16.26
C HIS A 209 9.88 0.34 15.65
N LEU A 210 9.08 0.96 14.77
CA LEU A 210 8.00 0.27 14.06
C LEU A 210 8.55 -0.81 13.11
N ALA A 211 9.64 -0.52 12.40
CA ALA A 211 10.34 -1.49 11.56
C ALA A 211 10.84 -2.70 12.38
N GLU A 212 11.40 -2.46 13.57
CA GLU A 212 11.85 -3.51 14.49
C GLU A 212 10.70 -4.41 14.95
N ILE A 213 9.60 -3.82 15.41
CA ILE A 213 8.40 -4.57 15.81
C ILE A 213 7.91 -5.43 14.65
N LEU A 214 7.85 -4.88 13.44
CA LEU A 214 7.39 -5.63 12.28
C LEU A 214 8.32 -6.78 11.90
N MET A 215 9.64 -6.59 11.93
CA MET A 215 10.58 -7.69 11.73
C MET A 215 10.39 -8.82 12.75
N LYS A 216 10.20 -8.47 14.03
CA LYS A 216 9.92 -9.46 15.09
C LYS A 216 8.61 -10.21 14.85
N THR A 217 7.55 -9.50 14.49
CA THR A 217 6.23 -10.08 14.20
C THR A 217 6.26 -10.98 12.96
N LEU A 218 6.95 -10.56 11.89
CA LEU A 218 7.16 -11.38 10.69
C LEU A 218 7.90 -12.68 11.02
N LEU A 219 9.03 -12.59 11.73
CA LEU A 219 9.81 -13.77 12.13
C LEU A 219 9.01 -14.75 12.99
N ARG A 220 8.24 -14.23 13.96
CA ARG A 220 7.38 -15.04 14.81
C ARG A 220 6.32 -15.78 14.00
N ASN A 221 5.67 -15.09 13.07
CA ASN A 221 4.65 -15.69 12.21
C ASN A 221 5.25 -16.75 11.28
N LEU A 222 6.37 -16.45 10.63
CA LEU A 222 7.09 -17.40 9.77
C LEU A 222 7.54 -18.65 10.54
N GLY A 223 8.06 -18.46 11.76
CA GLY A 223 8.45 -19.57 12.64
C GLY A 223 7.27 -20.46 13.00
N PHE A 224 6.15 -19.88 13.42
CA PHE A 224 4.94 -20.63 13.74
C PHE A 224 4.43 -21.50 12.58
N TYR A 225 4.34 -20.92 11.37
CA TYR A 225 3.88 -21.68 10.20
C TYR A 225 4.87 -22.75 9.75
N THR A 226 6.17 -22.47 9.89
CA THR A 226 7.21 -23.46 9.62
C THR A 226 7.06 -24.65 10.58
N ASP A 227 6.88 -24.40 11.87
CA ASP A 227 6.67 -25.44 12.88
C ASP A 227 5.36 -26.22 12.64
N GLN A 228 4.29 -25.54 12.24
CA GLN A 228 3.02 -26.17 11.87
C GLN A 228 3.20 -27.10 10.66
N ALA A 229 3.85 -26.64 9.60
CA ALA A 229 4.11 -27.43 8.40
C ALA A 229 4.98 -28.66 8.72
N PHE A 230 5.98 -28.52 9.59
CA PHE A 230 6.77 -29.66 10.08
C PHE A 230 5.93 -30.65 10.89
N GLY A 231 5.05 -30.16 11.76
CA GLY A 231 4.13 -31.03 12.53
C GLY A 231 3.09 -31.74 11.67
N GLU A 232 2.62 -31.12 10.58
CA GLU A 232 1.77 -31.78 9.59
C GLU A 232 2.52 -32.83 8.78
N LEU A 233 3.79 -32.56 8.42
CA LEU A 233 4.65 -33.52 7.74
C LEU A 233 4.93 -34.75 8.62
N GLU A 234 5.18 -34.54 9.92
CA GLU A 234 5.36 -35.62 10.91
C GLU A 234 4.08 -36.44 11.10
N LYS A 235 2.89 -35.83 11.04
CA LYS A 235 1.60 -36.55 11.11
C LYS A 235 1.26 -37.30 9.83
N ASN A 236 1.73 -36.81 8.69
CA ASN A 236 1.45 -37.38 7.37
C ASN A 236 2.53 -38.35 6.88
N SER A 237 3.65 -38.50 7.60
CA SER A 237 4.73 -39.44 7.25
C SER A 237 4.26 -40.89 7.18
N ASP A 238 3.17 -41.23 7.87
CA ASP A 238 2.55 -42.56 7.86
C ASP A 238 1.56 -42.78 6.70
N LYS A 239 1.17 -41.73 5.96
CA LYS A 239 0.18 -41.80 4.88
C LYS A 239 0.86 -41.57 3.52
N LEU A 240 1.61 -42.57 3.07
CA LEU A 240 2.45 -42.45 1.87
C LEU A 240 1.72 -42.20 0.53
N LEU A 241 0.38 -42.26 0.41
CA LEU A 241 -0.26 -42.28 -0.93
C LEU A 241 -1.69 -41.67 -1.02
N GLN A 242 -2.05 -40.64 -0.26
CA GLN A 242 -3.36 -39.98 -0.47
C GLN A 242 -3.23 -38.47 -0.64
N GLY A 243 -3.19 -38.07 -1.92
CA GLY A 243 -3.64 -36.80 -2.47
C GLY A 243 -3.30 -35.53 -1.68
N THR A 244 -2.42 -34.71 -2.25
CA THR A 244 -2.21 -33.31 -1.87
C THR A 244 -3.56 -32.60 -1.66
N SER A 245 -4.02 -32.54 -0.42
CA SER A 245 -5.10 -31.62 -0.05
C SER A 245 -4.49 -30.23 -0.11
N SER A 246 -4.73 -29.54 -1.21
CA SER A 246 -4.43 -28.12 -1.36
C SER A 246 -5.14 -27.38 -0.24
N SER A 247 -4.40 -27.07 0.82
CA SER A 247 -4.86 -26.16 1.84
C SER A 247 -4.90 -24.77 1.19
N ASP A 248 -6.11 -24.31 0.87
CA ASP A 248 -6.41 -22.90 0.53
C ASP A 248 -6.08 -21.92 1.68
N SER A 249 -5.43 -22.39 2.75
CA SER A 249 -4.92 -21.63 3.90
C SER A 249 -3.45 -21.22 3.76
N SER A 250 -2.93 -21.16 2.53
CA SER A 250 -1.53 -20.78 2.31
C SER A 250 -1.22 -19.36 2.80
N GLN A 251 -0.17 -19.27 3.61
CA GLN A 251 0.50 -18.03 4.01
C GLN A 251 0.79 -17.17 2.77
N PRO A 252 0.70 -15.82 2.82
CA PRO A 252 1.12 -15.01 1.69
C PRO A 252 2.60 -15.21 1.45
N ALA A 253 2.95 -15.65 0.25
CA ALA A 253 4.33 -15.82 -0.20
C ALA A 253 5.18 -14.55 0.01
N HIS A 254 4.52 -13.39 -0.02
CA HIS A 254 5.12 -12.06 0.09
C HIS A 254 5.70 -11.73 1.49
N LEU A 255 5.36 -12.48 2.55
CA LEU A 255 5.92 -12.24 3.89
C LEU A 255 7.42 -12.56 3.96
N HIS A 256 7.84 -13.67 3.34
CA HIS A 256 9.25 -14.04 3.25
C HIS A 256 10.05 -13.00 2.46
N GLU A 257 9.48 -12.53 1.34
CA GLU A 257 10.10 -11.52 0.48
C GLU A 257 10.28 -10.18 1.21
N LEU A 258 9.27 -9.74 1.97
CA LEU A 258 9.34 -8.52 2.77
C LEU A 258 10.40 -8.64 3.88
N LEU A 259 10.41 -9.76 4.62
CA LEU A 259 11.43 -10.00 5.66
C LEU A 259 12.83 -10.00 5.05
N CYS A 260 13.01 -10.67 3.91
CA CYS A 260 14.27 -10.71 3.19
C CYS A 260 14.72 -9.30 2.75
N SER A 261 13.80 -8.48 2.24
CA SER A 261 14.07 -7.09 1.85
C SER A 261 14.51 -6.24 3.05
N LEU A 262 13.81 -6.34 4.18
CA LEU A 262 14.16 -5.66 5.44
C LEU A 262 15.56 -6.06 5.92
N GLN A 263 15.86 -7.36 5.95
CA GLN A 263 17.16 -7.88 6.37
C GLN A 263 18.29 -7.45 5.43
N LYS A 264 18.07 -7.46 4.12
CA LYS A 264 19.04 -6.98 3.11
C LYS A 264 19.39 -5.51 3.32
N GLN A 265 18.40 -4.66 3.56
CA GLN A 265 18.64 -3.23 3.79
C GLN A 265 19.35 -2.98 5.13
N LEU A 266 19.00 -3.73 6.18
CA LEU A 266 19.72 -3.67 7.45
C LEU A 266 21.19 -4.10 7.31
N LEU A 267 21.45 -5.19 6.59
CA LEU A 267 22.81 -5.65 6.31
C LEU A 267 23.59 -4.65 5.45
N ALA A 268 22.97 -4.08 4.42
CA ALA A 268 23.58 -3.05 3.59
C ALA A 268 23.97 -1.82 4.43
N TYR A 269 23.11 -1.39 5.35
CA TYR A 269 23.43 -0.32 6.30
C TYR A 269 24.59 -0.67 7.22
N CYS A 270 24.57 -1.85 7.86
CA CYS A 270 25.67 -2.31 8.70
C CYS A 270 27.00 -2.36 7.92
N HIS A 271 26.97 -2.80 6.66
CA HIS A 271 28.14 -2.84 5.79
C HIS A 271 28.64 -1.43 5.46
N ILE A 272 27.75 -0.50 5.06
CA ILE A 272 28.12 0.90 4.76
C ILE A 272 28.70 1.58 6.00
N ASN A 273 28.07 1.39 7.17
CA ASN A 273 28.55 1.97 8.41
C ASN A 273 29.89 1.38 8.85
N CYS A 274 30.05 0.06 8.77
CA CYS A 274 31.32 -0.61 9.02
C CYS A 274 32.42 -0.08 8.08
N VAL A 275 32.14 0.08 6.78
CA VAL A 275 33.08 0.65 5.81
C VAL A 275 33.40 2.12 6.12
N THR A 276 32.42 2.95 6.51
CA THR A 276 32.68 4.34 6.91
C THR A 276 33.43 4.44 8.23
N GLU A 277 33.21 3.51 9.16
CA GLU A 277 33.91 3.44 10.44
C GLU A 277 35.35 2.97 10.23
N VAL A 278 35.60 1.95 9.40
CA VAL A 278 36.95 1.54 8.96
C VAL A 278 37.66 2.67 8.21
N ARG A 279 36.96 3.47 7.41
CA ARG A 279 37.53 4.65 6.73
C ARG A 279 37.85 5.79 7.71
N ARG A 280 37.05 5.97 8.75
CA ARG A 280 37.33 6.91 9.85
C ARG A 280 38.50 6.45 10.72
N HIS A 281 38.64 5.15 10.98
CA HIS A 281 39.75 4.58 11.75
C HIS A 281 41.06 4.56 10.94
N THR A 282 41.01 4.39 9.62
CA THR A 282 42.21 4.51 8.75
C THR A 282 42.60 5.95 8.45
N GLY A 283 41.70 6.93 8.66
CA GLY A 283 42.01 8.37 8.64
C GLY A 283 42.69 8.89 9.91
N ILE A 284 42.82 8.06 10.96
CA ILE A 284 43.50 8.37 12.22
C ILE A 284 44.72 7.46 12.37
N LEU A 285 45.61 7.47 11.37
CA LEU A 285 47.00 7.08 11.58
C LEU A 285 47.80 8.38 11.73
N PRO A 286 48.26 8.72 12.95
CA PRO A 286 48.79 10.03 13.25
C PRO A 286 50.18 10.21 12.64
N HIS A 287 50.42 11.47 12.28
CA HIS A 287 51.67 12.11 11.93
C HIS A 287 52.74 11.99 13.06
N GLN A 288 53.16 10.79 13.42
CA GLN A 288 54.26 10.55 14.37
C GLN A 288 55.16 9.43 13.86
N LEU A 289 56.06 9.77 12.95
CA LEU A 289 57.34 9.08 12.71
C LEU A 289 58.22 10.02 11.87
N CYS A 290 58.64 11.12 12.49
CA CYS A 290 59.73 11.98 12.02
C CYS A 290 60.36 12.64 13.25
N TYR A 291 61.26 11.92 13.91
CA TYR A 291 62.41 12.47 14.63
C TYR A 291 63.57 11.47 14.48
#